data_AF-A0A7G3BMM2-F1
#
_entry.id   AF-A0A7G3BMM2-F1
#
_cell.length_a   1.000
_cell.length_b   1.000
_cell.length_c   1.000
_cell.angle_alpha   90.00
_cell.angle_beta   90.00
_cell.angle_gamma   90.00
#
_symmetry.space_group_name_H-M   'P 1'
#
loop_
_entity.id
_entity.type
_entity.pdbx_description
1 polymer ?
#
loop_
_entity_poly.entity_id
_entity_poly.type
_entity_poly.pdbx_seq_one_letter_code
_entity_poly.pdbx_strand_id
1 'polypeptide(L)'
;MKKNSLLIFSVLLVALAVFMFIENEDGATKNEEALTSVAELKEKHKEHLENHPFKEGLLLSKKERKANRMPPKKYFEEQWILTMNPELGRPTSNKVLELQQELLAQRRDDLINGRVPGDALDNGWLERGPNNVGGRTRGLMFDPTDASNNTVFAGGVSGGLWKNTNISSASSVWTRVDIPENLAVSSITYDPNNPSTFYVGTGESYVGGDVNGNGLWKSTDAGNTWTNVFGGITGTSFFVSASNITVNSPSGIAGNYQSYPTTNFGSEITSTITADFVLANDPSGVPTLACNSFGPSAAGKIAVIRRGDCAFVDKVLNAQNAGAIGAIVMNNVPGEPVPMGGTNAAITIPSVMISMADGDLIEAAMASGTVNGSLNPTSGDFTAMVVPGVQHINDVKVRNNNGVSEIYVAAADAVYSSSNASTIMGGLTYGLYKSVDGGANWVEINLPLTANGHKHSPNDIEIGPNG
;
A
#
# COMPACT_ATOMS: atom_id res chain seq x y z
N MET A 1 41.93 79.51 -12.23
CA MET A 1 42.11 78.29 -11.39
C MET A 1 40.83 77.50 -11.08
N LYS A 2 39.60 78.03 -11.24
CA LYS A 2 38.36 77.30 -10.91
C LYS A 2 37.78 76.37 -12.00
N LYS A 3 38.16 76.52 -13.29
CA LYS A 3 37.63 75.68 -14.39
C LYS A 3 38.29 74.30 -14.50
N ASN A 4 39.61 74.19 -14.29
CA ASN A 4 40.29 72.89 -14.36
C ASN A 4 40.00 72.01 -13.12
N SER A 5 39.71 72.62 -11.97
CA SER A 5 39.31 71.88 -10.77
C SER A 5 37.93 71.23 -10.93
N LEU A 6 36.97 71.89 -11.61
CA LEU A 6 35.65 71.29 -11.86
C LEU A 6 35.73 70.12 -12.83
N LEU A 7 36.57 70.23 -13.87
CA LEU A 7 36.73 69.18 -14.87
C LEU A 7 37.42 67.94 -14.30
N ILE A 8 38.42 68.13 -13.43
CA ILE A 8 39.10 67.03 -12.74
C ILE A 8 38.14 66.36 -11.73
N PHE A 9 37.30 67.16 -11.04
CA PHE A 9 36.32 66.63 -10.09
C PHE A 9 35.19 65.86 -10.79
N SER A 10 34.74 66.31 -11.96
CA SER A 10 33.73 65.60 -12.75
C SER A 10 34.29 64.33 -13.40
N VAL A 11 35.55 64.33 -13.84
CA VAL A 11 36.21 63.12 -14.33
C VAL A 11 36.46 62.12 -13.20
N LEU A 12 36.84 62.58 -11.99
CA LEU A 12 36.95 61.71 -10.82
C LEU A 12 35.59 61.14 -10.40
N LEU A 13 34.51 61.92 -10.44
CA LEU A 13 33.17 61.44 -10.10
C LEU A 13 32.65 60.41 -11.10
N VAL A 14 32.92 60.61 -12.39
CA VAL A 14 32.58 59.62 -13.43
C VAL A 14 33.45 58.38 -13.29
N ALA A 15 34.75 58.51 -12.98
CA ALA A 15 35.62 57.38 -12.72
C ALA A 15 35.21 56.61 -11.45
N LEU A 16 34.78 57.29 -10.39
CA LEU A 16 34.25 56.66 -9.17
C LEU A 16 32.89 55.99 -9.43
N ALA A 17 32.03 56.60 -10.24
CA ALA A 17 30.73 56.04 -10.60
C ALA A 17 30.89 54.82 -11.53
N VAL A 18 31.86 54.83 -12.44
CA VAL A 18 32.22 53.68 -13.28
C VAL A 18 32.91 52.59 -12.44
N PHE A 19 33.77 52.94 -11.49
CA PHE A 19 34.38 51.96 -10.57
C PHE A 19 33.33 51.32 -9.65
N MET A 20 32.36 52.09 -9.13
CA MET A 20 31.22 51.54 -8.38
C MET A 20 30.24 50.77 -9.26
N PHE A 21 30.11 51.09 -10.55
CA PHE A 21 29.30 50.29 -11.50
C PHE A 21 29.99 48.96 -11.85
N ILE A 22 31.32 48.97 -11.99
CA ILE A 22 32.12 47.75 -12.21
C ILE A 22 32.13 46.89 -10.93
N GLU A 23 32.28 47.47 -9.73
CA GLU A 23 32.14 46.73 -8.46
C GLU A 23 30.69 46.25 -8.18
N ASN A 24 29.66 46.93 -8.71
CA ASN A 24 28.26 46.46 -8.61
C ASN A 24 27.86 45.44 -9.68
N GLU A 25 28.53 45.39 -10.84
CA GLU A 25 28.40 44.26 -11.78
C GLU A 25 29.21 43.03 -11.32
N ASP A 26 30.29 43.23 -10.55
CA ASP A 26 30.98 42.17 -9.80
C ASP A 26 30.19 41.69 -8.56
N GLY A 27 29.02 42.28 -8.28
CA GLY A 27 28.05 41.77 -7.31
C GLY A 27 27.27 40.53 -7.78
N ALA A 28 27.45 40.12 -9.04
CA ALA A 28 26.85 38.92 -9.63
C ALA A 28 27.87 37.81 -9.93
N THR A 29 29.07 37.86 -9.37
CA THR A 29 30.09 36.79 -9.42
C THR A 29 30.36 36.22 -8.04
N LYS A 30 29.29 35.71 -7.40
CA LYS A 30 29.39 34.61 -6.42
C LYS A 30 28.42 33.50 -6.79
N ASN A 31 28.58 32.99 -8.00
CA ASN A 31 28.24 31.63 -8.38
C ASN A 31 29.34 31.04 -9.28
N GLU A 32 30.60 31.49 -9.09
CA GLU A 32 31.77 31.00 -9.83
C GLU A 32 32.40 29.73 -9.24
N GLU A 33 31.67 29.04 -8.36
CA GLU A 33 31.89 27.62 -8.06
C GLU A 33 30.58 26.83 -8.26
N ALA A 34 29.76 27.21 -9.24
CA ALA A 34 28.72 26.33 -9.74
C ALA A 34 29.41 25.07 -10.29
N LEU A 35 29.42 24.01 -9.46
CA LEU A 35 29.56 22.59 -9.79
C LEU A 35 30.05 22.40 -11.23
N THR A 36 31.35 22.12 -11.39
CA THR A 36 32.06 21.80 -12.67
C THR A 36 31.10 21.56 -13.82
N SER A 37 31.18 22.38 -14.87
CA SER A 37 30.25 22.31 -15.99
C SER A 37 29.95 20.86 -16.37
N VAL A 38 28.69 20.52 -16.68
CA VAL A 38 28.28 19.11 -16.92
C VAL A 38 29.20 18.38 -17.91
N ALA A 39 29.83 19.12 -18.83
CA ALA A 39 30.87 18.60 -19.72
C ALA A 39 32.16 18.16 -18.99
N GLU A 40 32.68 18.95 -18.07
CA GLU A 40 33.85 18.63 -17.25
C GLU A 40 33.58 17.47 -16.28
N LEU A 41 32.38 17.42 -15.67
CA LEU A 41 31.98 16.29 -14.83
C LEU A 41 31.89 14.99 -15.61
N LYS A 42 31.42 15.03 -16.86
CA LYS A 42 31.39 13.85 -17.73
C LYS A 42 32.79 13.35 -18.06
N GLU A 43 33.73 14.24 -18.32
CA GLU A 43 35.11 13.86 -18.62
C GLU A 43 35.80 13.27 -17.37
N LYS A 44 35.64 13.90 -16.19
CA LYS A 44 36.12 13.35 -14.92
C LYS A 44 35.50 11.98 -14.61
N HIS A 45 34.19 11.83 -14.80
CA HIS A 45 33.52 10.56 -14.55
C HIS A 45 34.02 9.46 -15.48
N LYS A 46 34.26 9.79 -16.75
CA LYS A 46 34.86 8.86 -17.72
C LYS A 46 36.24 8.42 -17.27
N GLU A 47 37.09 9.33 -16.81
CA GLU A 47 38.41 9.00 -16.25
C GLU A 47 38.28 8.09 -15.01
N HIS A 48 37.33 8.35 -14.12
CA HIS A 48 37.08 7.50 -12.94
C HIS A 48 36.58 6.10 -13.33
N LEU A 49 35.71 5.99 -14.34
CA LEU A 49 35.25 4.71 -14.89
C LEU A 49 36.38 3.94 -15.58
N GLU A 50 37.37 4.63 -16.14
CA GLU A 50 38.54 3.99 -16.74
C GLU A 50 39.58 3.56 -15.69
N ASN A 51 39.57 4.14 -14.48
CA ASN A 51 40.60 3.92 -13.46
C ASN A 51 40.07 3.36 -12.12
N HIS A 52 38.85 2.83 -12.10
CA HIS A 52 38.23 2.33 -10.87
C HIS A 52 38.95 1.08 -10.30
N PRO A 53 38.94 0.88 -8.96
CA PRO A 53 39.71 -0.17 -8.28
C PRO A 53 39.29 -1.61 -8.59
N PHE A 54 38.20 -1.81 -9.34
CA PHE A 54 37.65 -3.14 -9.64
C PHE A 54 37.78 -3.53 -11.13
N LYS A 55 38.43 -2.71 -11.96
CA LYS A 55 38.50 -2.86 -13.42
C LYS A 55 39.02 -4.23 -13.84
N GLU A 56 40.17 -4.62 -13.29
CA GLU A 56 40.81 -5.90 -13.61
C GLU A 56 40.06 -7.06 -12.96
N GLY A 57 39.55 -6.87 -11.74
CA GLY A 57 38.83 -7.90 -11.00
C GLY A 57 37.52 -8.34 -11.63
N LEU A 58 36.79 -7.43 -12.29
CA LEU A 58 35.52 -7.71 -12.97
C LEU A 58 35.68 -8.55 -14.25
N LEU A 59 36.86 -8.51 -14.88
CA LEU A 59 37.18 -9.26 -16.10
C LEU A 59 37.54 -10.73 -15.82
N LEU A 60 37.85 -11.08 -14.57
CA LEU A 60 38.25 -12.42 -14.19
C LEU A 60 37.06 -13.40 -14.13
N SER A 61 37.24 -14.59 -14.69
CA SER A 61 36.27 -15.68 -14.56
C SER A 61 36.17 -16.19 -13.12
N LYS A 62 35.07 -16.89 -12.80
CA LYS A 62 34.86 -17.53 -11.48
C LYS A 62 36.03 -18.46 -11.09
N LYS A 63 36.66 -19.12 -12.08
CA LYS A 63 37.79 -20.04 -11.87
C LYS A 63 39.08 -19.27 -11.52
N GLU A 64 39.36 -18.18 -12.22
CA GLU A 64 40.53 -17.33 -11.97
C GLU A 64 40.43 -16.59 -10.64
N ARG A 65 39.25 -16.05 -10.30
CA ARG A 65 39.00 -15.42 -9.00
C ARG A 65 39.21 -16.41 -7.85
N LYS A 66 38.75 -17.65 -8.00
CA LYS A 66 38.97 -18.72 -7.01
C LYS A 66 40.46 -19.07 -6.86
N ALA A 67 41.21 -19.13 -7.97
CA ALA A 67 42.65 -19.37 -7.94
C ALA A 67 43.41 -18.23 -7.22
N ASN A 68 42.97 -16.98 -7.41
CA ASN A 68 43.53 -15.79 -6.77
C ASN A 68 42.98 -15.54 -5.35
N ARG A 69 42.20 -16.47 -4.77
CA ARG A 69 41.54 -16.34 -3.46
C ARG A 69 40.69 -15.07 -3.32
N MET A 70 40.18 -14.53 -4.43
CA MET A 70 39.30 -13.37 -4.44
C MET A 70 37.87 -13.82 -4.12
N PRO A 71 37.20 -13.21 -3.13
CA PRO A 71 35.83 -13.57 -2.78
C PRO A 71 34.85 -13.25 -3.93
N PRO A 72 33.72 -13.98 -4.05
CA PRO A 72 32.71 -13.76 -5.08
C PRO A 72 31.85 -12.54 -4.74
N LYS A 73 32.43 -11.34 -4.84
CA LYS A 73 31.77 -10.06 -4.54
C LYS A 73 31.42 -9.25 -5.80
N LYS A 74 31.33 -9.90 -6.97
CA LYS A 74 31.11 -9.26 -8.27
C LYS A 74 29.92 -8.28 -8.26
N TYR A 75 28.82 -8.67 -7.63
CA TYR A 75 27.64 -7.81 -7.44
C TYR A 75 27.99 -6.50 -6.71
N PHE A 76 28.72 -6.56 -5.60
CA PHE A 76 29.09 -5.36 -4.83
C PHE A 76 30.11 -4.48 -5.56
N GLU A 77 31.00 -5.08 -6.35
CA GLU A 77 31.96 -4.37 -7.20
C GLU A 77 31.23 -3.60 -8.33
N GLU A 78 30.22 -4.21 -8.96
CA GLU A 78 29.35 -3.55 -9.95
C GLU A 78 28.48 -2.44 -9.31
N GLN A 79 27.89 -2.70 -8.14
CA GLN A 79 27.11 -1.71 -7.40
C GLN A 79 27.94 -0.50 -6.98
N TRP A 80 29.21 -0.71 -6.61
CA TRP A 80 30.12 0.39 -6.27
C TRP A 80 30.37 1.32 -7.45
N ILE A 81 30.43 0.80 -8.68
CA ILE A 81 30.58 1.59 -9.90
C ILE A 81 29.28 2.34 -10.21
N LEU A 82 28.14 1.66 -10.11
CA LEU A 82 26.82 2.25 -10.38
C LEU A 82 26.45 3.38 -9.40
N THR A 83 26.96 3.32 -8.18
CA THR A 83 26.70 4.32 -7.12
C THR A 83 27.85 5.32 -6.95
N MET A 84 28.83 5.30 -7.85
CA MET A 84 29.98 6.19 -7.85
C MET A 84 29.52 7.65 -8.02
N ASN A 85 29.99 8.54 -7.14
CA ASN A 85 29.85 9.96 -7.38
C ASN A 85 30.73 10.37 -8.59
N PRO A 86 30.15 10.97 -9.65
CA PRO A 86 30.87 11.32 -10.89
C PRO A 86 32.07 12.26 -10.70
N GLU A 87 32.05 13.07 -9.65
CA GLU A 87 33.12 14.02 -9.34
C GLU A 87 34.25 13.36 -8.53
N LEU A 88 33.89 12.53 -7.55
CA LEU A 88 34.81 11.99 -6.55
C LEU A 88 35.36 10.60 -6.88
N GLY A 89 34.81 9.93 -7.89
CA GLY A 89 35.25 8.60 -8.31
C GLY A 89 34.96 7.48 -7.29
N ARG A 90 34.12 7.75 -6.26
CA ARG A 90 33.71 6.77 -5.24
C ARG A 90 32.28 7.03 -4.75
N PRO A 91 31.55 6.01 -4.25
CA PRO A 91 30.27 6.21 -3.60
C PRO A 91 30.36 7.08 -2.34
N THR A 92 29.30 7.84 -2.08
CA THR A 92 29.17 8.76 -0.93
C THR A 92 28.00 8.35 -0.03
N SER A 93 27.97 7.08 0.38
CA SER A 93 26.87 6.51 1.18
C SER A 93 26.60 7.25 2.48
N ASN A 94 27.63 7.89 3.06
CA ASN A 94 27.52 8.69 4.27
C ASN A 94 26.79 10.03 4.08
N LYS A 95 26.62 10.50 2.84
CA LYS A 95 25.93 11.76 2.51
C LYS A 95 24.46 11.56 2.12
N VAL A 96 23.99 10.32 2.03
CA VAL A 96 22.63 10.03 1.51
C VAL A 96 21.54 10.68 2.36
N LEU A 97 21.68 10.64 3.69
CA LEU A 97 20.69 11.21 4.60
C LEU A 97 20.65 12.75 4.53
N GLU A 98 21.83 13.38 4.44
CA GLU A 98 22.00 14.83 4.31
C GLU A 98 21.43 15.32 2.97
N LEU A 99 21.78 14.65 1.87
CA LEU A 99 21.26 14.97 0.53
C LEU A 99 19.75 14.81 0.44
N GLN A 100 19.17 13.81 1.13
CA GLN A 100 17.73 13.62 1.19
C GLN A 100 17.05 14.78 1.94
N GLN A 101 17.63 15.24 3.05
CA GLN A 101 17.13 16.38 3.81
C GLN A 101 17.26 17.68 3.02
N GLU A 102 18.37 17.89 2.31
CA GLU A 102 18.57 19.04 1.41
C GLU A 102 17.57 19.05 0.27
N LEU A 103 17.33 17.92 -0.41
CA LEU A 103 16.34 17.81 -1.48
C LEU A 103 14.90 18.03 -0.98
N LEU A 104 14.58 17.61 0.24
CA LEU A 104 13.27 17.87 0.85
C LEU A 104 13.11 19.33 1.24
N ALA A 105 14.18 19.96 1.76
CA ALA A 105 14.19 21.39 2.08
C ALA A 105 14.11 22.23 0.80
N GLN A 106 14.90 21.92 -0.23
CA GLN A 106 14.83 22.54 -1.55
C GLN A 106 13.44 22.36 -2.15
N ARG A 107 12.85 21.15 -2.11
CA ARG A 107 11.49 20.95 -2.61
C ARG A 107 10.46 21.78 -1.84
N ARG A 108 10.63 21.95 -0.53
CA ARG A 108 9.77 22.81 0.29
C ARG A 108 9.97 24.29 -0.06
N ASP A 109 11.20 24.73 -0.28
CA ASP A 109 11.52 26.11 -0.67
C ASP A 109 11.13 26.41 -2.14
N ASP A 110 11.23 25.42 -3.03
CA ASP A 110 10.74 25.45 -4.40
C ASP A 110 9.20 25.42 -4.44
N LEU A 111 8.52 24.78 -3.49
CA LEU A 111 7.08 24.90 -3.33
C LEU A 111 6.67 26.28 -2.80
N ILE A 112 7.56 26.95 -2.06
CA ILE A 112 7.34 28.32 -1.56
C ILE A 112 7.65 29.36 -2.66
N ASN A 113 8.59 29.10 -3.57
CA ASN A 113 9.07 30.05 -4.59
C ASN A 113 8.69 29.72 -6.05
N GLY A 114 8.35 28.47 -6.34
CA GLY A 114 8.04 27.94 -7.67
C GLY A 114 6.54 27.79 -7.87
N ARG A 115 5.97 28.69 -8.68
CA ARG A 115 4.55 28.68 -9.02
C ARG A 115 4.25 27.54 -9.98
N VAL A 116 3.25 26.70 -9.69
CA VAL A 116 2.66 25.79 -10.68
C VAL A 116 1.44 26.44 -11.34
N PRO A 117 1.06 26.03 -12.57
CA PRO A 117 -0.19 26.50 -13.18
C PRO A 117 -1.39 26.25 -12.25
N GLY A 118 -2.10 27.31 -11.87
CA GLY A 118 -3.16 27.26 -10.88
C GLY A 118 -2.93 28.06 -9.59
N ASP A 119 -1.69 28.44 -9.28
CA ASP A 119 -1.34 29.09 -7.99
C ASP A 119 -1.48 30.61 -7.99
N ALA A 120 -1.51 31.24 -9.16
CA ALA A 120 -1.58 32.69 -9.28
C ALA A 120 -3.04 33.16 -9.27
N LEU A 121 -3.35 34.27 -8.57
CA LEU A 121 -4.71 34.84 -8.52
C LEU A 121 -5.27 35.19 -9.92
N ASP A 122 -4.39 35.44 -10.90
CA ASP A 122 -4.70 35.73 -12.30
C ASP A 122 -4.67 34.50 -13.22
N ASN A 123 -4.30 33.32 -12.71
CA ASN A 123 -4.28 32.04 -13.40
C ASN A 123 -4.71 30.89 -12.48
N GLY A 124 -5.74 31.15 -11.67
CA GLY A 124 -6.28 30.18 -10.73
C GLY A 124 -7.11 29.13 -11.46
N TRP A 125 -7.15 27.91 -10.92
CA TRP A 125 -8.15 26.92 -11.34
C TRP A 125 -9.55 27.47 -11.08
N LEU A 126 -10.26 27.79 -12.15
CA LEU A 126 -11.65 28.25 -12.09
C LEU A 126 -12.57 27.04 -12.19
N GLU A 127 -13.31 26.76 -11.12
CA GLU A 127 -14.36 25.75 -11.12
C GLU A 127 -15.44 26.11 -12.16
N ARG A 128 -15.73 25.18 -13.08
CA ARG A 128 -16.69 25.40 -14.19
C ARG A 128 -18.10 24.88 -13.88
N GLY A 129 -18.31 24.31 -12.70
CA GLY A 129 -19.59 23.74 -12.28
C GLY A 129 -19.96 22.42 -12.97
N PRO A 130 -21.20 21.94 -12.80
CA PRO A 130 -22.34 22.63 -12.19
C PRO A 130 -22.30 22.68 -10.65
N ASN A 131 -22.52 23.87 -10.09
CA ASN A 131 -22.43 24.16 -8.65
C ASN A 131 -23.69 23.72 -7.87
N ASN A 132 -24.68 23.17 -8.57
CA ASN A 132 -26.01 22.83 -8.05
C ASN A 132 -26.37 21.34 -8.22
N VAL A 133 -25.42 20.50 -8.65
CA VAL A 133 -25.62 19.05 -8.76
C VAL A 133 -24.80 18.37 -7.68
N GLY A 134 -25.48 17.86 -6.65
CA GLY A 134 -24.84 17.04 -5.63
C GLY A 134 -24.53 15.63 -6.16
N GLY A 135 -23.37 15.10 -5.80
CA GLY A 135 -23.08 13.67 -5.90
C GLY A 135 -23.66 12.88 -4.71
N ARG A 136 -23.24 11.62 -4.56
CA ARG A 136 -23.65 10.79 -3.42
C ARG A 136 -23.14 11.38 -2.10
N THR A 137 -24.07 11.81 -1.26
CA THR A 137 -23.83 12.45 0.04
C THR A 137 -24.41 11.57 1.14
N ARG A 138 -23.64 11.32 2.20
CA ARG A 138 -24.07 10.49 3.34
C ARG A 138 -23.91 11.17 4.70
N GLY A 139 -22.89 12.01 4.85
CA GLY A 139 -22.74 12.85 6.04
C GLY A 139 -23.55 14.13 5.91
N LEU A 140 -24.32 14.50 6.93
CA LEU A 140 -24.95 15.81 7.03
C LEU A 140 -25.01 16.22 8.50
N MET A 141 -24.59 17.45 8.80
CA MET A 141 -24.63 17.98 10.17
C MET A 141 -24.82 19.49 10.13
N PHE A 142 -25.81 19.99 10.87
CA PHE A 142 -25.87 21.42 11.19
C PHE A 142 -24.77 21.76 12.19
N ASP A 143 -24.05 22.85 11.96
CA ASP A 143 -23.02 23.32 12.88
C ASP A 143 -23.65 23.67 14.24
N PRO A 144 -23.35 22.93 15.31
CA PRO A 144 -23.93 23.18 16.64
C PRO A 144 -23.40 24.47 17.29
N THR A 145 -22.35 25.09 16.73
CA THR A 145 -21.81 26.37 17.18
C THR A 145 -22.46 27.56 16.49
N ASP A 146 -23.22 27.34 15.40
CA ASP A 146 -23.93 28.38 14.68
C ASP A 146 -25.33 28.62 15.26
N ALA A 147 -25.44 29.67 16.08
CA ALA A 147 -26.70 30.10 16.68
C ALA A 147 -27.79 30.49 15.65
N SER A 148 -27.42 30.74 14.39
CA SER A 148 -28.38 31.05 13.32
C SER A 148 -28.97 29.82 12.64
N ASN A 149 -28.44 28.62 12.92
CA ASN A 149 -28.83 27.34 12.28
C ASN A 149 -28.75 27.38 10.75
N ASN A 150 -27.82 28.15 10.17
CA ASN A 150 -27.67 28.28 8.72
C ASN A 150 -26.43 27.57 8.18
N THR A 151 -25.49 27.23 9.06
CA THR A 151 -24.26 26.54 8.70
C THR A 151 -24.48 25.04 8.70
N VAL A 152 -24.22 24.41 7.56
CA VAL A 152 -24.39 22.98 7.33
C VAL A 152 -23.12 22.41 6.72
N PHE A 153 -22.72 21.26 7.24
CA PHE A 153 -21.68 20.41 6.69
C PHE A 153 -22.29 19.23 5.94
N ALA A 154 -21.71 18.89 4.78
CA ALA A 154 -22.13 17.76 3.96
C ALA A 154 -20.91 16.91 3.54
N GLY A 155 -20.98 15.61 3.81
CA GLY A 155 -19.96 14.62 3.50
C GLY A 155 -20.27 13.87 2.21
N GLY A 156 -19.45 14.10 1.19
CA GLY A 156 -19.49 13.39 -0.08
C GLY A 156 -18.65 12.11 -0.01
N VAL A 157 -19.25 10.99 -0.41
CA VAL A 157 -18.61 9.66 -0.28
C VAL A 157 -17.37 9.51 -1.18
N SER A 158 -17.22 10.34 -2.21
CA SER A 158 -16.00 10.46 -3.02
C SER A 158 -15.67 11.93 -3.36
N GLY A 159 -16.21 12.87 -2.57
CA GLY A 159 -16.18 14.31 -2.86
C GLY A 159 -15.63 15.19 -1.74
N GLY A 160 -15.30 14.63 -0.58
CA GLY A 160 -14.78 15.34 0.59
C GLY A 160 -15.86 15.91 1.50
N LEU A 161 -15.45 16.69 2.48
CA LEU A 161 -16.36 17.45 3.36
C LEU A 161 -16.59 18.84 2.77
N TRP A 162 -17.82 19.31 2.81
CA TRP A 162 -18.24 20.63 2.32
C TRP A 162 -19.00 21.38 3.39
N LYS A 163 -18.90 22.71 3.38
CA LYS A 163 -19.61 23.62 4.28
C LYS A 163 -20.36 24.69 3.49
N ASN A 164 -21.60 24.95 3.89
CA ASN A 164 -22.38 26.10 3.44
C ASN A 164 -22.81 26.87 4.69
N THR A 165 -22.58 28.18 4.75
CA THR A 165 -22.84 29.03 5.93
C THR A 165 -24.18 29.76 5.87
N ASN A 166 -24.92 29.62 4.77
CA ASN A 166 -26.23 30.26 4.58
C ASN A 166 -27.17 29.37 3.77
N ILE A 167 -27.42 28.15 4.27
CA ILE A 167 -28.14 27.11 3.53
C ILE A 167 -29.56 27.51 3.12
N SER A 168 -30.17 28.48 3.82
CA SER A 168 -31.50 29.01 3.50
C SER A 168 -31.51 29.93 2.27
N SER A 169 -30.36 30.43 1.84
CA SER A 169 -30.22 31.22 0.61
C SER A 169 -29.92 30.35 -0.60
N ALA A 170 -30.74 30.43 -1.64
CA ALA A 170 -30.51 29.72 -2.91
C ALA A 170 -29.25 30.20 -3.67
N SER A 171 -28.71 31.38 -3.32
CA SER A 171 -27.45 31.89 -3.88
C SER A 171 -26.21 31.49 -3.09
N SER A 172 -26.38 30.82 -1.95
CA SER A 172 -25.25 30.33 -1.16
C SER A 172 -24.51 29.22 -1.90
N VAL A 173 -23.22 29.12 -1.67
CA VAL A 173 -22.35 28.12 -2.31
C VAL A 173 -21.73 27.22 -1.26
N TRP A 174 -21.55 25.96 -1.64
CA TRP A 174 -20.78 25.01 -0.85
C TRP A 174 -19.29 25.29 -1.04
N THR A 175 -18.57 25.30 0.06
CA THR A 175 -17.10 25.46 0.09
C THR A 175 -16.50 24.17 0.61
N ARG A 176 -15.47 23.65 -0.08
CA ARG A 176 -14.79 22.45 0.38
C ARG A 176 -14.05 22.75 1.69
N VAL A 177 -14.21 21.87 2.67
CA VAL A 177 -13.45 21.88 3.91
C VAL A 177 -12.15 21.12 3.67
N ASP A 178 -11.05 21.69 4.15
CA ASP A 178 -9.73 21.08 4.00
C ASP A 178 -9.53 20.00 5.07
N ILE A 179 -9.81 18.75 4.69
CA ILE A 179 -9.43 17.55 5.45
C ILE A 179 -8.24 16.94 4.72
N PRO A 180 -7.05 16.90 5.34
CA PRO A 180 -5.89 16.30 4.74
C PRO A 180 -6.15 14.84 4.36
N GLU A 181 -5.61 14.42 3.20
CA GLU A 181 -5.44 13.01 2.84
C GLU A 181 -6.72 12.17 2.62
N ASN A 182 -7.92 12.75 2.66
CA ASN A 182 -9.14 11.97 2.40
C ASN A 182 -10.28 12.73 1.68
N LEU A 183 -10.86 12.08 0.67
CA LEU A 183 -12.04 12.56 -0.09
C LEU A 183 -13.31 11.75 0.18
N ALA A 184 -13.22 10.65 0.91
CA ALA A 184 -14.30 9.73 1.17
C ALA A 184 -14.92 9.99 2.53
N VAL A 185 -15.84 10.95 2.63
CA VAL A 185 -16.51 11.29 3.90
C VAL A 185 -17.89 10.65 3.93
N SER A 186 -18.12 9.75 4.88
CA SER A 186 -19.34 8.95 4.98
C SER A 186 -20.18 9.28 6.21
N SER A 187 -19.55 9.69 7.31
CA SER A 187 -20.22 10.08 8.56
C SER A 187 -19.59 11.34 9.15
N ILE A 188 -20.41 12.16 9.81
CA ILE A 188 -19.98 13.35 10.54
C ILE A 188 -20.86 13.53 11.78
N THR A 189 -20.24 13.86 12.90
CA THR A 189 -20.94 14.15 14.17
C THR A 189 -20.15 15.16 15.01
N TYR A 190 -20.76 15.65 16.08
CA TYR A 190 -20.13 16.56 17.04
C TYR A 190 -20.19 15.99 18.46
N ASP A 191 -19.33 16.49 19.33
CA ASP A 191 -19.32 16.15 20.75
C ASP A 191 -20.38 16.99 21.51
N PRO A 192 -21.39 16.37 22.15
CA PRO A 192 -22.38 17.09 22.93
C PRO A 192 -21.81 17.79 24.18
N ASN A 193 -20.63 17.38 24.68
CA ASN A 193 -19.95 18.08 25.78
C ASN A 193 -19.16 19.30 25.32
N ASN A 194 -18.76 19.34 24.05
CA ASN A 194 -18.05 20.46 23.46
C ASN A 194 -18.46 20.63 21.99
N PRO A 195 -19.43 21.52 21.70
CA PRO A 195 -19.95 21.75 20.35
C PRO A 195 -18.89 22.15 19.31
N SER A 196 -17.69 22.60 19.69
CA SER A 196 -16.60 22.88 18.72
C SER A 196 -15.79 21.64 18.33
N THR A 197 -16.03 20.48 18.95
CA THR A 197 -15.32 19.24 18.62
C THR A 197 -16.15 18.40 17.65
N PHE A 198 -15.61 18.14 16.47
CA PHE A 198 -16.25 17.36 15.41
C PHE A 198 -15.48 16.07 15.12
N TYR A 199 -16.18 15.05 14.65
CA TYR A 199 -15.61 13.81 14.18
C TYR A 199 -16.13 13.48 12.80
N VAL A 200 -15.23 13.00 11.92
CA VAL A 200 -15.53 12.57 10.56
C VAL A 200 -15.05 11.14 10.36
N GLY A 201 -16.00 10.27 10.02
CA GLY A 201 -15.72 8.92 9.57
C GLY A 201 -15.44 8.89 8.07
N THR A 202 -14.41 8.16 7.66
CA THR A 202 -14.01 8.06 6.25
C THR A 202 -14.18 6.67 5.68
N GLY A 203 -14.37 6.59 4.35
CA GLY A 203 -14.54 5.35 3.61
C GLY A 203 -15.97 4.81 3.61
N GLU A 204 -16.26 3.91 2.67
CA GLU A 204 -17.52 3.15 2.63
C GLU A 204 -17.25 1.69 2.29
N SER A 205 -17.66 0.77 3.18
CA SER A 205 -17.20 -0.62 3.06
C SER A 205 -17.91 -1.45 1.98
N TYR A 206 -19.16 -1.13 1.65
CA TYR A 206 -20.02 -1.99 0.83
C TYR A 206 -19.95 -1.71 -0.69
N VAL A 207 -18.99 -0.90 -1.14
CA VAL A 207 -18.83 -0.52 -2.57
C VAL A 207 -17.65 -1.20 -3.25
N GLY A 208 -17.33 -2.44 -2.86
CA GLY A 208 -16.34 -3.25 -3.56
C GLY A 208 -14.91 -2.68 -3.52
N GLY A 209 -14.61 -1.82 -2.56
CA GLY A 209 -13.29 -1.20 -2.38
C GLY A 209 -13.00 0.01 -3.26
N ASP A 210 -14.01 0.58 -3.92
CA ASP A 210 -13.86 1.80 -4.73
C ASP A 210 -13.73 3.08 -3.87
N VAL A 211 -14.21 3.02 -2.62
CA VAL A 211 -14.23 4.16 -1.70
C VAL A 211 -13.51 3.79 -0.42
N ASN A 212 -12.21 4.03 -0.41
CA ASN A 212 -11.36 3.72 0.74
C ASN A 212 -11.19 4.93 1.64
N GLY A 213 -11.37 4.68 2.92
CA GLY A 213 -11.09 5.65 3.97
C GLY A 213 -9.68 5.47 4.54
N ASN A 214 -9.39 6.26 5.56
CA ASN A 214 -8.18 6.13 6.37
C ASN A 214 -8.51 6.32 7.86
N GLY A 215 -9.72 5.95 8.28
CA GLY A 215 -10.14 5.99 9.68
C GLY A 215 -10.93 7.24 10.07
N LEU A 216 -10.78 7.66 11.34
CA LEU A 216 -11.54 8.73 11.97
C LEU A 216 -10.69 10.00 12.10
N TRP A 217 -11.26 11.12 11.68
CA TRP A 217 -10.68 12.45 11.83
C TRP A 217 -11.41 13.25 12.88
N LYS A 218 -10.67 14.07 13.63
CA LYS A 218 -11.17 14.93 14.69
C LYS A 218 -10.78 16.38 14.41
N SER A 219 -11.72 17.28 14.63
CA SER A 219 -11.49 18.71 14.77
C SER A 219 -11.81 19.15 16.20
N THR A 220 -11.10 20.17 16.70
CA THR A 220 -11.37 20.79 18.02
C THR A 220 -11.73 22.27 17.91
N ASP A 221 -11.87 22.77 16.68
CA ASP A 221 -12.04 24.18 16.34
C ASP A 221 -13.18 24.39 15.32
N ALA A 222 -14.27 23.63 15.47
CA ALA A 222 -15.46 23.67 14.63
C ALA A 222 -15.19 23.41 13.13
N GLY A 223 -14.32 22.45 12.85
CA GLY A 223 -14.05 21.95 11.51
C GLY A 223 -13.04 22.78 10.70
N ASN A 224 -12.26 23.65 11.35
CA ASN A 224 -11.23 24.45 10.68
C ASN A 224 -9.93 23.65 10.49
N THR A 225 -9.51 22.89 11.50
CA THR A 225 -8.35 21.98 11.42
C THR A 225 -8.73 20.56 11.84
N TRP A 226 -8.05 19.59 11.25
CA TRP A 226 -8.36 18.17 11.40
C TRP A 226 -7.11 17.34 11.70
N THR A 227 -7.27 16.31 12.51
CA THR A 227 -6.21 15.34 12.83
C THR A 227 -6.79 13.93 12.84
N ASN A 228 -6.08 12.96 12.27
CA ASN A 228 -6.45 11.56 12.34
C ASN A 228 -6.23 11.04 13.77
N VAL A 229 -7.26 10.45 14.37
CA VAL A 229 -7.24 9.98 15.77
C VAL A 229 -7.52 8.48 15.91
N PHE A 230 -7.85 7.80 14.81
CA PHE A 230 -8.11 6.36 14.82
C PHE A 230 -8.03 5.79 13.42
N GLY A 231 -7.41 4.62 13.28
CA GLY A 231 -7.36 3.90 12.01
C GLY A 231 -6.26 4.36 11.07
N GLY A 232 -6.46 4.10 9.78
CA GLY A 232 -5.44 4.14 8.74
C GLY A 232 -4.81 2.77 8.47
N ILE A 233 -3.95 2.73 7.44
CA ILE A 233 -3.20 1.52 7.08
C ILE A 233 -2.04 1.37 8.08
N THR A 234 -1.96 0.22 8.74
CA THR A 234 -0.99 -0.01 9.83
C THR A 234 0.25 -0.80 9.39
N GLY A 235 0.32 -1.23 8.13
CA GLY A 235 1.45 -2.03 7.65
C GLY A 235 1.29 -2.49 6.20
N THR A 236 2.24 -3.30 5.75
CA THR A 236 2.19 -3.93 4.43
C THR A 236 1.13 -5.01 4.38
N SER A 237 0.52 -5.19 3.22
CA SER A 237 -0.44 -6.27 3.01
C SER A 237 0.19 -7.65 3.20
N PHE A 238 -0.57 -8.61 3.72
CA PHE A 238 -0.13 -9.98 3.93
C PHE A 238 -1.23 -10.98 3.56
N PHE A 239 -0.86 -12.21 3.24
CA PHE A 239 -1.82 -13.27 2.91
C PHE A 239 -2.34 -13.95 4.17
N VAL A 240 -3.65 -14.20 4.19
CA VAL A 240 -4.31 -15.04 5.17
C VAL A 240 -4.99 -16.16 4.40
N SER A 241 -4.82 -17.39 4.85
CA SER A 241 -5.58 -18.53 4.35
C SER A 241 -6.44 -19.18 5.41
N ALA A 242 -7.64 -19.55 5.00
CA ALA A 242 -8.54 -20.39 5.75
C ALA A 242 -8.22 -21.89 5.61
N SER A 243 -7.30 -22.26 4.73
CA SER A 243 -6.89 -23.65 4.49
C SER A 243 -5.38 -23.82 4.53
N ASN A 244 -4.94 -25.03 4.83
CA ASN A 244 -3.54 -25.40 4.76
C ASN A 244 -3.39 -26.85 4.30
N ILE A 245 -2.19 -27.17 3.86
CA ILE A 245 -1.73 -28.56 3.79
C ILE A 245 -0.78 -28.82 4.95
N THR A 246 -0.74 -30.05 5.42
CA THR A 246 0.25 -30.49 6.40
C THR A 246 1.23 -31.45 5.74
N VAL A 247 2.52 -31.21 5.86
CA VAL A 247 3.53 -32.24 5.58
C VAL A 247 3.79 -32.99 6.89
N ASN A 248 3.53 -34.29 6.88
CA ASN A 248 3.72 -35.17 8.04
C ASN A 248 5.14 -35.72 8.11
N SER A 249 5.77 -35.97 6.94
CA SER A 249 7.14 -36.44 6.84
C SER A 249 7.73 -36.11 5.46
N PRO A 250 9.06 -35.97 5.33
CA PRO A 250 10.09 -36.13 6.37
C PRO A 250 10.11 -34.95 7.37
N SER A 251 10.66 -35.19 8.58
CA SER A 251 10.65 -34.20 9.68
C SER A 251 11.35 -32.87 9.35
N GLY A 252 12.29 -32.87 8.39
CA GLY A 252 12.99 -31.66 7.95
C GLY A 252 12.12 -30.62 7.23
N ILE A 253 10.95 -31.03 6.73
CA ILE A 253 9.94 -30.15 6.12
C ILE A 253 8.55 -30.38 6.71
N ALA A 254 8.45 -31.03 7.87
CA ALA A 254 7.16 -31.28 8.49
C ALA A 254 6.58 -29.97 9.05
N GLY A 255 5.29 -29.73 8.80
CA GLY A 255 4.65 -28.48 9.19
C GLY A 255 3.40 -28.17 8.38
N ASN A 256 2.72 -27.08 8.77
CA ASN A 256 1.56 -26.56 8.05
C ASN A 256 2.01 -25.49 7.06
N TYR A 257 1.51 -25.61 5.83
CA TYR A 257 1.77 -24.69 4.73
C TYR A 257 0.45 -24.05 4.30
N GLN A 258 0.40 -22.73 4.23
CA GLN A 258 -0.77 -21.99 3.77
C GLN A 258 -1.12 -22.40 2.34
N SER A 259 -2.41 -22.62 2.07
CA SER A 259 -2.86 -23.01 0.73
C SER A 259 -4.06 -22.20 0.29
N TYR A 260 -4.25 -21.99 -1.01
CA TYR A 260 -5.49 -21.43 -1.56
C TYR A 260 -6.39 -22.58 -2.02
N PRO A 261 -7.57 -22.80 -1.42
CA PRO A 261 -8.44 -23.89 -1.84
C PRO A 261 -9.16 -23.52 -3.14
N THR A 262 -9.36 -24.49 -4.03
CA THR A 262 -10.13 -24.25 -5.25
C THR A 262 -11.61 -24.47 -5.03
N THR A 263 -12.42 -23.50 -5.47
CA THR A 263 -13.89 -23.56 -5.38
C THR A 263 -14.58 -23.71 -6.74
N ASN A 264 -13.85 -23.53 -7.84
CA ASN A 264 -14.45 -23.50 -9.19
C ASN A 264 -14.51 -24.88 -9.88
N PHE A 265 -13.78 -25.86 -9.37
CA PHE A 265 -13.76 -27.24 -9.85
C PHE A 265 -13.26 -28.18 -8.74
N GLY A 266 -13.55 -29.48 -8.85
CA GLY A 266 -13.24 -30.44 -7.81
C GLY A 266 -14.24 -30.41 -6.65
N SER A 267 -14.08 -31.36 -5.72
CA SER A 267 -14.86 -31.41 -4.50
C SER A 267 -14.24 -30.54 -3.40
N GLU A 268 -15.07 -30.05 -2.49
CA GLU A 268 -14.61 -29.39 -1.27
C GLU A 268 -13.94 -30.41 -0.33
N ILE A 269 -12.89 -29.99 0.38
CA ILE A 269 -12.23 -30.80 1.40
C ILE A 269 -13.08 -30.73 2.68
N THR A 270 -13.91 -31.74 2.91
CA THR A 270 -14.78 -31.83 4.10
C THR A 270 -14.19 -32.66 5.24
N SER A 271 -13.15 -33.45 4.94
CA SER A 271 -12.38 -34.21 5.94
C SER A 271 -10.90 -34.29 5.52
N THR A 272 -10.00 -34.48 6.48
CA THR A 272 -8.57 -34.56 6.22
C THR A 272 -8.24 -35.76 5.33
N ILE A 273 -7.57 -35.50 4.20
CA ILE A 273 -7.11 -36.53 3.26
C ILE A 273 -5.60 -36.67 3.43
N THR A 274 -5.14 -37.81 3.96
CA THR A 274 -3.72 -38.08 4.19
C THR A 274 -3.23 -39.16 3.24
N ALA A 275 -2.16 -38.87 2.49
CA ALA A 275 -1.50 -39.84 1.62
C ALA A 275 -0.06 -39.41 1.29
N ASP A 276 0.68 -40.33 0.69
CA ASP A 276 1.97 -40.01 0.10
C ASP A 276 1.80 -39.08 -1.10
N PHE A 277 2.75 -38.17 -1.26
CA PHE A 277 2.81 -37.26 -2.38
C PHE A 277 3.46 -37.93 -3.58
N VAL A 278 3.03 -37.53 -4.77
CA VAL A 278 3.64 -37.94 -6.04
C VAL A 278 3.76 -36.74 -6.97
N LEU A 279 4.96 -36.48 -7.47
CA LEU A 279 5.20 -35.38 -8.40
C LEU A 279 4.76 -35.77 -9.82
N ALA A 280 4.15 -34.83 -10.53
CA ALA A 280 3.91 -34.95 -11.97
C ALA A 280 5.22 -35.21 -12.74
N ASN A 281 5.16 -36.10 -13.72
CA ASN A 281 6.27 -36.42 -14.62
C ASN A 281 5.75 -36.74 -16.03
N ASP A 282 5.14 -35.75 -16.67
CA ASP A 282 4.59 -35.82 -18.03
C ASP A 282 5.70 -36.11 -19.06
N PRO A 283 5.74 -37.31 -19.68
CA PRO A 283 6.76 -37.65 -20.66
C PRO A 283 6.55 -36.97 -22.02
N SER A 284 5.37 -36.36 -22.22
CA SER A 284 4.90 -35.74 -23.46
C SER A 284 4.98 -34.21 -23.42
N GLY A 285 5.47 -33.62 -22.33
CA GLY A 285 5.55 -32.18 -22.15
C GLY A 285 6.66 -31.79 -21.17
N VAL A 286 6.49 -30.66 -20.48
CA VAL A 286 7.36 -30.32 -19.35
C VAL A 286 6.98 -31.24 -18.18
N PRO A 287 7.91 -32.04 -17.64
CA PRO A 287 7.59 -33.13 -16.71
C PRO A 287 6.67 -32.75 -15.55
N THR A 288 6.96 -31.65 -14.86
CA THR A 288 6.26 -31.26 -13.64
C THR A 288 4.91 -30.57 -13.90
N LEU A 289 4.55 -30.30 -15.16
CA LEU A 289 3.36 -29.52 -15.48
C LEU A 289 2.08 -30.33 -15.68
N ALA A 290 2.16 -31.65 -15.90
CA ALA A 290 1.00 -32.52 -16.15
C ALA A 290 0.02 -31.99 -17.22
N CYS A 291 0.52 -31.41 -18.32
CA CYS A 291 -0.35 -30.76 -19.31
C CYS A 291 -1.08 -31.77 -20.20
N ASN A 292 -0.41 -32.83 -20.62
CA ASN A 292 -1.00 -33.85 -21.50
C ASN A 292 -1.33 -35.14 -20.73
N SER A 293 -0.52 -35.43 -19.71
CA SER A 293 -0.62 -36.62 -18.86
C SER A 293 0.03 -36.30 -17.52
N PHE A 294 -0.41 -36.97 -16.45
CA PHE A 294 0.30 -36.89 -15.18
C PHE A 294 1.66 -37.60 -15.22
N GLY A 295 1.76 -38.69 -15.98
CA GLY A 295 2.94 -39.53 -16.10
C GLY A 295 2.86 -40.81 -15.26
N PRO A 296 3.26 -40.79 -13.97
CA PRO A 296 3.27 -41.97 -13.11
C PRO A 296 1.86 -42.33 -12.61
N SER A 297 1.72 -43.50 -11.98
CA SER A 297 0.50 -43.82 -11.24
C SER A 297 0.38 -42.94 -9.99
N ALA A 298 -0.79 -42.31 -9.82
CA ALA A 298 -1.15 -41.53 -8.65
C ALA A 298 -2.20 -42.23 -7.78
N ALA A 299 -2.49 -43.51 -8.03
CA ALA A 299 -3.50 -44.28 -7.32
C ALA A 299 -3.35 -44.19 -5.80
N GLY A 300 -4.33 -43.58 -5.13
CA GLY A 300 -4.36 -43.43 -3.66
C GLY A 300 -3.39 -42.39 -3.11
N LYS A 301 -2.78 -41.55 -3.96
CA LYS A 301 -1.79 -40.54 -3.59
C LYS A 301 -2.32 -39.13 -3.81
N ILE A 302 -1.64 -38.14 -3.20
CA ILE A 302 -1.88 -36.73 -3.49
C ILE A 302 -0.90 -36.29 -4.58
N ALA A 303 -1.45 -35.81 -5.69
CA ALA A 303 -0.66 -35.32 -6.82
C ALA A 303 -0.06 -33.96 -6.51
N VAL A 304 1.21 -33.76 -6.82
CA VAL A 304 1.93 -32.50 -6.70
C VAL A 304 2.33 -32.04 -8.10
N ILE A 305 1.91 -30.84 -8.50
CA ILE A 305 2.00 -30.37 -9.89
C ILE A 305 2.51 -28.93 -9.92
N ARG A 306 3.46 -28.60 -10.80
CA ARG A 306 3.87 -27.21 -11.04
C ARG A 306 2.86 -26.46 -11.92
N ARG A 307 2.58 -25.22 -11.55
CA ARG A 307 1.97 -24.24 -12.45
C ARG A 307 2.90 -23.97 -13.64
N GLY A 308 2.31 -23.69 -14.80
CA GLY A 308 3.01 -23.37 -16.03
C GLY A 308 2.02 -23.00 -17.12
N ASP A 309 2.32 -23.37 -18.36
CA ASP A 309 1.63 -22.81 -19.54
C ASP A 309 0.27 -23.45 -19.89
N CYS A 310 -0.12 -24.52 -19.19
CA CYS A 310 -1.42 -25.18 -19.39
C CYS A 310 -2.42 -24.89 -18.25
N ALA A 311 -3.71 -25.05 -18.56
CA ALA A 311 -4.79 -24.70 -17.65
C ALA A 311 -4.80 -25.58 -16.38
N PHE A 312 -5.24 -25.02 -15.25
CA PHE A 312 -5.32 -25.74 -13.98
C PHE A 312 -6.25 -26.96 -14.04
N VAL A 313 -7.35 -26.85 -14.77
CA VAL A 313 -8.31 -27.95 -14.95
C VAL A 313 -7.68 -29.16 -15.65
N ASP A 314 -6.80 -28.95 -16.64
CA ASP A 314 -6.14 -30.05 -17.36
C ASP A 314 -5.17 -30.78 -16.44
N LYS A 315 -4.41 -30.02 -15.64
CA LYS A 315 -3.46 -30.55 -14.65
C LYS A 315 -4.15 -31.48 -13.66
N VAL A 316 -5.22 -30.99 -13.03
CA VAL A 316 -5.93 -31.72 -11.99
C VAL A 316 -6.72 -32.89 -12.57
N LEU A 317 -7.32 -32.74 -13.75
CA LEU A 317 -7.97 -33.84 -14.45
C LEU A 317 -6.99 -34.96 -14.81
N ASN A 318 -5.79 -34.62 -15.28
CA ASN A 318 -4.76 -35.62 -15.61
C ASN A 318 -4.29 -36.37 -14.36
N ALA A 319 -4.11 -35.67 -13.23
CA ALA A 319 -3.80 -36.31 -11.95
C ALA A 319 -4.93 -37.24 -11.47
N GLN A 320 -6.18 -36.81 -11.59
CA GLN A 320 -7.35 -37.64 -11.27
C GLN A 320 -7.41 -38.89 -12.15
N ASN A 321 -7.19 -38.76 -13.45
CA ASN A 321 -7.17 -39.89 -14.39
C ASN A 321 -6.04 -40.87 -14.08
N ALA A 322 -4.95 -40.41 -13.46
CA ALA A 322 -3.87 -41.25 -12.94
C ALA A 322 -4.18 -41.88 -11.56
N GLY A 323 -5.37 -41.62 -10.99
CA GLY A 323 -5.86 -42.20 -9.73
C GLY A 323 -5.58 -41.38 -8.47
N ALA A 324 -5.15 -40.12 -8.61
CA ALA A 324 -4.94 -39.23 -7.47
C ALA A 324 -6.24 -39.04 -6.67
N ILE A 325 -6.12 -38.93 -5.34
CA ILE A 325 -7.24 -38.66 -4.44
C ILE A 325 -7.32 -37.20 -3.98
N GLY A 326 -6.37 -36.37 -4.45
CA GLY A 326 -6.28 -34.94 -4.21
C GLY A 326 -5.10 -34.34 -4.98
N ALA A 327 -5.10 -33.02 -5.17
CA ALA A 327 -4.04 -32.32 -5.91
C ALA A 327 -3.52 -31.08 -5.18
N ILE A 328 -2.21 -30.89 -5.22
CA ILE A 328 -1.49 -29.69 -4.78
C ILE A 328 -0.84 -29.09 -6.02
N VAL A 329 -1.25 -27.88 -6.40
CA VAL A 329 -0.62 -27.13 -7.48
C VAL A 329 0.32 -26.09 -6.89
N MET A 330 1.59 -26.17 -7.23
CA MET A 330 2.63 -25.29 -6.75
C MET A 330 2.76 -24.10 -7.69
N ASN A 331 2.72 -22.88 -7.17
CA ASN A 331 2.93 -21.70 -7.99
C ASN A 331 4.36 -21.71 -8.62
N ASN A 332 4.51 -21.02 -9.73
CA ASN A 332 5.77 -20.87 -10.47
C ASN A 332 6.26 -19.42 -10.51
N VAL A 333 5.54 -18.51 -9.85
CA VAL A 333 5.91 -17.12 -9.66
C VAL A 333 6.12 -16.90 -8.16
N PRO A 334 7.20 -16.22 -7.73
CA PRO A 334 7.40 -15.86 -6.33
C PRO A 334 6.23 -15.05 -5.77
N GLY A 335 5.87 -15.31 -4.52
CA GLY A 335 4.77 -14.67 -3.82
C GLY A 335 3.71 -15.66 -3.35
N GLU A 336 2.57 -15.12 -2.98
CA GLU A 336 1.50 -15.85 -2.31
C GLU A 336 0.76 -16.81 -3.25
N PRO A 337 0.10 -17.86 -2.70
CA PRO A 337 -0.81 -18.70 -3.46
C PRO A 337 -1.89 -17.87 -4.18
N VAL A 338 -2.25 -18.26 -5.40
CA VAL A 338 -3.30 -17.60 -6.19
C VAL A 338 -4.50 -18.52 -6.41
N PRO A 339 -5.71 -17.99 -6.62
CA PRO A 339 -6.85 -18.80 -6.99
C PRO A 339 -6.60 -19.51 -8.34
N MET A 340 -6.94 -20.80 -8.41
CA MET A 340 -6.88 -21.56 -9.65
C MET A 340 -8.13 -21.29 -10.50
N GLY A 341 -7.95 -20.71 -11.68
CA GLY A 341 -9.04 -20.43 -12.63
C GLY A 341 -9.47 -21.64 -13.46
N GLY A 342 -10.63 -21.50 -14.12
CA GLY A 342 -11.24 -22.53 -14.98
C GLY A 342 -12.42 -23.25 -14.33
N THR A 343 -13.17 -24.01 -15.13
CA THR A 343 -14.29 -24.84 -14.67
C THR A 343 -14.30 -26.14 -15.46
N ASN A 344 -14.41 -27.27 -14.76
CA ASN A 344 -14.56 -28.58 -15.39
C ASN A 344 -15.28 -29.54 -14.44
N ALA A 345 -16.52 -29.90 -14.77
CA ALA A 345 -17.38 -30.74 -13.94
C ALA A 345 -16.91 -32.21 -13.85
N ALA A 346 -15.99 -32.64 -14.70
CA ALA A 346 -15.42 -34.00 -14.64
C ALA A 346 -14.41 -34.15 -13.47
N ILE A 347 -13.91 -33.05 -12.92
CA ILE A 347 -12.96 -33.08 -11.79
C ILE A 347 -13.75 -33.25 -10.50
N THR A 348 -13.50 -34.35 -9.80
CA THR A 348 -14.16 -34.75 -8.56
C THR A 348 -13.19 -34.83 -7.38
N ILE A 349 -11.88 -34.81 -7.60
CA ILE A 349 -10.90 -34.73 -6.51
C ILE A 349 -10.73 -33.28 -6.01
N PRO A 350 -10.45 -33.07 -4.72
CA PRO A 350 -10.14 -31.75 -4.19
C PRO A 350 -8.78 -31.27 -4.67
N SER A 351 -8.61 -29.95 -4.75
CA SER A 351 -7.33 -29.37 -5.09
C SER A 351 -7.06 -28.03 -4.40
N VAL A 352 -5.79 -27.78 -4.12
CA VAL A 352 -5.30 -26.55 -3.47
C VAL A 352 -4.08 -26.01 -4.21
N MET A 353 -3.84 -24.70 -4.11
CA MET A 353 -2.62 -24.07 -4.56
C MET A 353 -1.71 -23.71 -3.37
N ILE A 354 -0.40 -23.90 -3.50
CA ILE A 354 0.60 -23.40 -2.54
C ILE A 354 1.59 -22.45 -3.22
N SER A 355 2.38 -21.74 -2.40
CA SER A 355 3.37 -20.78 -2.88
C SER A 355 4.48 -21.47 -3.70
N MET A 356 5.22 -20.70 -4.49
CA MET A 356 6.39 -21.24 -5.19
C MET A 356 7.45 -21.73 -4.20
N ALA A 357 7.71 -20.98 -3.13
CA ALA A 357 8.73 -21.31 -2.14
C ALA A 357 8.42 -22.62 -1.40
N ASP A 358 7.17 -22.81 -0.97
CA ASP A 358 6.75 -24.04 -0.30
C ASP A 358 6.77 -25.23 -1.28
N GLY A 359 6.37 -24.99 -2.52
CA GLY A 359 6.47 -25.99 -3.58
C GLY A 359 7.91 -26.42 -3.87
N ASP A 360 8.86 -25.48 -3.93
CA ASP A 360 10.29 -25.77 -4.10
C ASP A 360 10.81 -26.68 -2.97
N LEU A 361 10.41 -26.42 -1.72
CA LEU A 361 10.79 -27.23 -0.55
C LEU A 361 10.24 -28.66 -0.64
N ILE A 362 8.95 -28.80 -0.96
CA ILE A 362 8.28 -30.10 -1.07
C ILE A 362 8.87 -30.91 -2.24
N GLU A 363 9.07 -30.27 -3.40
CA GLU A 363 9.65 -30.92 -4.58
C GLU A 363 11.09 -31.40 -4.32
N ALA A 364 11.92 -30.60 -3.67
CA ALA A 364 13.27 -31.00 -3.28
C ALA A 364 13.28 -32.17 -2.29
N ALA A 365 12.33 -32.21 -1.34
CA ALA A 365 12.19 -33.33 -0.41
C ALA A 365 11.74 -34.61 -1.12
N MET A 366 10.81 -34.52 -2.08
CA MET A 366 10.36 -35.67 -2.89
C MET A 366 11.48 -36.26 -3.75
N ALA A 367 12.44 -35.43 -4.20
CA ALA A 367 13.62 -35.93 -4.90
C ALA A 367 14.55 -36.77 -4.00
N SER A 368 14.43 -36.62 -2.68
CA SER A 368 15.26 -37.31 -1.68
C SER A 368 14.56 -38.52 -1.03
N GLY A 369 13.26 -38.70 -1.24
CA GLY A 369 12.50 -39.81 -0.68
C GLY A 369 10.99 -39.55 -0.66
N THR A 370 10.24 -40.43 0.01
CA THR A 370 8.79 -40.27 0.16
C THR A 370 8.46 -39.07 1.05
N VAL A 371 7.55 -38.23 0.57
CA VAL A 371 6.89 -37.18 1.36
C VAL A 371 5.47 -37.65 1.63
N ASN A 372 5.04 -37.61 2.89
CA ASN A 372 3.67 -37.87 3.28
C ASN A 372 3.05 -36.59 3.82
N GLY A 373 1.80 -36.32 3.46
CA GLY A 373 1.10 -35.15 3.93
C GLY A 373 -0.41 -35.25 3.82
N SER A 374 -1.07 -34.15 4.15
CA SER A 374 -2.51 -34.08 4.32
C SER A 374 -3.07 -32.83 3.68
N LEU A 375 -4.21 -32.97 2.97
CA LEU A 375 -5.09 -31.86 2.61
C LEU A 375 -6.12 -31.70 3.73
N ASN A 376 -6.19 -30.50 4.32
CA ASN A 376 -7.05 -30.26 5.47
C ASN A 376 -8.32 -29.49 5.08
N PRO A 377 -9.45 -29.72 5.76
CA PRO A 377 -10.63 -28.89 5.63
C PRO A 377 -10.34 -27.43 5.96
N THR A 378 -11.10 -26.54 5.34
CA THR A 378 -11.10 -25.11 5.69
C THR A 378 -11.45 -24.94 7.16
N SER A 379 -10.63 -24.18 7.89
CA SER A 379 -10.79 -23.94 9.33
C SER A 379 -10.70 -22.46 9.72
N GLY A 380 -10.24 -21.59 8.82
CA GLY A 380 -10.25 -20.14 9.03
C GLY A 380 -11.48 -19.45 8.42
N ASP A 381 -11.63 -18.15 8.71
CA ASP A 381 -12.78 -17.37 8.25
C ASP A 381 -12.73 -17.05 6.75
N PHE A 382 -11.55 -16.81 6.18
CA PHE A 382 -11.38 -16.42 4.78
C PHE A 382 -9.98 -16.70 4.23
N THR A 383 -9.86 -16.72 2.89
CA THR A 383 -8.59 -16.75 2.17
C THR A 383 -8.47 -15.51 1.28
N ALA A 384 -7.53 -14.63 1.59
CA ALA A 384 -7.37 -13.34 0.90
C ALA A 384 -6.02 -12.67 1.21
N MET A 385 -5.65 -11.70 0.38
CA MET A 385 -4.70 -10.66 0.79
C MET A 385 -5.41 -9.69 1.75
N VAL A 386 -4.78 -9.37 2.87
CA VAL A 386 -5.29 -8.42 3.87
C VAL A 386 -4.48 -7.13 3.82
N VAL A 387 -5.15 -6.00 3.68
CA VAL A 387 -4.58 -4.67 3.92
C VAL A 387 -4.90 -4.30 5.38
N PRO A 388 -3.91 -4.29 6.28
CA PRO A 388 -4.17 -4.14 7.70
C PRO A 388 -4.53 -2.71 8.09
N GLY A 389 -5.34 -2.59 9.14
CA GLY A 389 -5.70 -1.33 9.78
C GLY A 389 -7.11 -0.85 9.43
N VAL A 390 -7.69 -0.04 10.31
CA VAL A 390 -9.08 0.44 10.17
C VAL A 390 -9.16 1.52 9.11
N GLN A 391 -9.70 1.18 7.95
CA GLN A 391 -9.83 2.11 6.83
C GLN A 391 -11.24 2.69 6.75
N HIS A 392 -12.26 1.88 7.00
CA HIS A 392 -13.66 2.26 6.80
C HIS A 392 -14.35 2.51 8.14
N ILE A 393 -14.82 3.74 8.33
CA ILE A 393 -15.67 4.13 9.45
C ILE A 393 -17.07 4.33 8.90
N ASN A 394 -17.94 3.34 9.10
CA ASN A 394 -19.30 3.41 8.58
C ASN A 394 -20.16 4.38 9.37
N ASP A 395 -19.93 4.46 10.69
CA ASP A 395 -20.60 5.44 11.54
C ASP A 395 -19.77 5.80 12.79
N VAL A 396 -20.03 6.99 13.33
CA VAL A 396 -19.44 7.50 14.56
C VAL A 396 -20.51 8.23 15.38
N LYS A 397 -20.55 7.96 16.68
CA LYS A 397 -21.45 8.63 17.62
C LYS A 397 -20.71 9.04 18.89
N VAL A 398 -21.08 10.19 19.44
CA VAL A 398 -20.54 10.68 20.70
C VAL A 398 -21.67 10.81 21.71
N ARG A 399 -21.48 10.23 22.89
CA ARG A 399 -22.40 10.32 24.03
C ARG A 399 -21.78 11.14 25.14
N ASN A 400 -22.58 12.02 25.74
CA ASN A 400 -22.26 12.57 27.05
C ASN A 400 -22.61 11.54 28.15
N ASN A 401 -21.59 11.05 28.86
CA ASN A 401 -21.74 10.25 30.05
C ASN A 401 -21.23 11.03 31.26
N ASN A 402 -22.10 11.80 31.91
CA ASN A 402 -21.79 12.60 33.10
C ASN A 402 -20.57 13.52 32.93
N GLY A 403 -20.48 14.21 31.78
CA GLY A 403 -19.40 15.11 31.42
C GLY A 403 -18.21 14.43 30.74
N VAL A 404 -18.21 13.10 30.62
CA VAL A 404 -17.23 12.36 29.82
C VAL A 404 -17.79 12.15 28.41
N SER A 405 -17.00 12.49 27.40
CA SER A 405 -17.33 12.21 26.00
C SER A 405 -16.95 10.78 25.65
N GLU A 406 -17.94 9.91 25.50
CA GLU A 406 -17.74 8.55 25.02
C GLU A 406 -17.92 8.53 23.50
N ILE A 407 -16.84 8.22 22.78
CA ILE A 407 -16.82 8.18 21.31
C ILE A 407 -16.92 6.71 20.90
N TYR A 408 -17.90 6.40 20.06
CA TYR A 408 -18.13 5.06 19.52
C TYR A 408 -17.91 5.07 18.02
N VAL A 409 -17.21 4.07 17.51
CA VAL A 409 -16.81 3.95 16.10
C VAL A 409 -17.22 2.58 15.57
N ALA A 410 -18.02 2.57 14.50
CA ALA A 410 -18.34 1.38 13.73
C ALA A 410 -17.29 1.21 12.63
N ALA A 411 -16.23 0.48 12.94
CA ALA A 411 -15.17 0.16 11.99
C ALA A 411 -15.55 -1.10 11.19
N ALA A 412 -15.52 -0.98 9.87
CA ALA A 412 -15.86 -2.07 8.96
C ALA A 412 -14.66 -2.56 8.17
N ASP A 413 -14.78 -3.79 7.69
CA ASP A 413 -13.95 -4.38 6.66
C ASP A 413 -14.62 -4.22 5.29
N ALA A 414 -13.82 -4.28 4.23
CA ALA A 414 -14.30 -4.18 2.86
C ALA A 414 -13.57 -5.16 1.95
N VAL A 415 -14.27 -5.73 0.98
CA VAL A 415 -13.66 -6.55 -0.07
C VAL A 415 -13.38 -5.66 -1.29
N TYR A 416 -12.16 -5.74 -1.83
CA TYR A 416 -11.85 -5.15 -3.13
C TYR A 416 -12.19 -6.12 -4.25
N SER A 417 -13.35 -5.90 -4.89
CA SER A 417 -13.97 -6.88 -5.80
C SER A 417 -13.36 -6.94 -7.20
N SER A 418 -12.56 -5.95 -7.59
CA SER A 418 -11.91 -5.90 -8.91
C SER A 418 -10.54 -6.58 -8.95
N SER A 419 -10.06 -7.09 -7.82
CA SER A 419 -8.80 -7.83 -7.76
C SER A 419 -8.94 -9.24 -8.33
N ASN A 420 -7.87 -9.73 -8.96
CA ASN A 420 -7.76 -11.11 -9.44
C ASN A 420 -7.70 -12.14 -8.29
N ALA A 421 -7.16 -11.73 -7.13
CA ALA A 421 -7.19 -12.50 -5.88
C ALA A 421 -7.98 -11.70 -4.84
N SER A 422 -8.82 -12.38 -4.05
CA SER A 422 -9.61 -11.73 -3.00
C SER A 422 -8.70 -10.86 -2.13
N THR A 423 -9.03 -9.59 -2.00
CA THR A 423 -8.30 -8.62 -1.18
C THR A 423 -9.28 -7.98 -0.21
N ILE A 424 -8.94 -7.99 1.06
CA ILE A 424 -9.78 -7.48 2.14
C ILE A 424 -9.05 -6.33 2.83
N MET A 425 -9.72 -5.19 2.97
CA MET A 425 -9.25 -4.01 3.69
C MET A 425 -9.83 -4.02 5.09
N GLY A 426 -9.01 -3.71 6.10
CA GLY A 426 -9.39 -3.83 7.51
C GLY A 426 -9.31 -5.28 7.97
N GLY A 427 -10.11 -6.16 7.36
CA GLY A 427 -10.06 -7.62 7.46
C GLY A 427 -10.13 -8.19 8.87
N LEU A 428 -9.08 -8.04 9.66
CA LEU A 428 -8.98 -8.50 11.04
C LEU A 428 -9.26 -7.38 12.08
N THR A 429 -9.38 -6.12 11.64
CA THR A 429 -9.52 -4.95 12.53
C THR A 429 -10.91 -4.30 12.46
N TYR A 430 -11.93 -4.99 11.95
CA TYR A 430 -13.31 -4.49 12.02
C TYR A 430 -13.94 -4.78 13.39
N GLY A 431 -14.86 -3.92 13.82
CA GLY A 431 -15.50 -4.04 15.12
C GLY A 431 -16.07 -2.72 15.61
N LEU A 432 -16.72 -2.77 16.77
CA LEU A 432 -17.18 -1.58 17.48
C LEU A 432 -16.08 -1.12 18.44
N TYR A 433 -15.61 0.11 18.31
CA TYR A 433 -14.57 0.67 19.17
C TYR A 433 -15.10 1.81 20.03
N LYS A 434 -14.55 1.97 21.23
CA LYS A 434 -14.87 3.04 22.16
C LYS A 434 -13.62 3.78 22.64
N SER A 435 -13.72 5.09 22.74
CA SER A 435 -12.76 5.96 23.44
C SER A 435 -13.48 6.82 24.48
N VAL A 436 -12.79 7.13 25.58
CA VAL A 436 -13.28 8.00 26.68
C VAL A 436 -12.30 9.12 27.01
N ASP A 437 -11.23 9.26 26.23
CA ASP A 437 -10.12 10.20 26.44
C ASP A 437 -9.89 11.07 25.20
N GLY A 438 -10.96 11.35 24.46
CA GLY A 438 -10.94 12.21 23.29
C GLY A 438 -10.27 11.58 22.06
N GLY A 439 -10.17 10.25 22.00
CA GLY A 439 -9.59 9.51 20.88
C GLY A 439 -8.11 9.18 21.05
N ALA A 440 -7.53 9.33 22.24
CA ALA A 440 -6.13 8.98 22.48
C ALA A 440 -5.93 7.46 22.62
N ASN A 441 -6.87 6.78 23.27
CA ASN A 441 -6.90 5.33 23.38
C ASN A 441 -8.27 4.78 22.96
N TRP A 442 -8.22 3.57 22.37
CA TRP A 442 -9.39 2.88 21.84
C TRP A 442 -9.47 1.46 22.37
N VAL A 443 -10.65 1.05 22.79
CA VAL A 443 -10.96 -0.29 23.27
C VAL A 443 -12.03 -0.89 22.38
N GLU A 444 -11.81 -2.10 21.89
CA GLU A 444 -12.83 -2.84 21.16
C GLU A 444 -13.94 -3.33 22.11
N ILE A 445 -15.19 -3.11 21.72
CA ILE A 445 -16.37 -3.61 22.40
C ILE A 445 -16.74 -4.95 21.78
N ASN A 446 -16.80 -5.98 22.61
CA ASN A 446 -17.26 -7.30 22.20
C ASN A 446 -18.75 -7.27 21.87
N LEU A 447 -19.07 -7.45 20.59
CA LEU A 447 -20.43 -7.72 20.14
C LEU A 447 -20.74 -9.23 20.28
N PRO A 448 -22.01 -9.61 20.45
CA PRO A 448 -22.42 -11.01 20.36
C PRO A 448 -21.95 -11.61 19.02
N LEU A 449 -21.53 -12.88 19.03
CA LEU A 449 -21.19 -13.57 17.80
C LEU A 449 -22.45 -14.00 17.05
N THR A 450 -22.34 -14.15 15.74
CA THR A 450 -23.34 -14.81 14.90
C THR A 450 -23.57 -16.25 15.37
N ALA A 451 -24.67 -16.88 14.92
CA ALA A 451 -24.96 -18.28 15.23
C ALA A 451 -23.83 -19.26 14.84
N ASN A 452 -23.00 -18.88 13.85
CA ASN A 452 -21.87 -19.66 13.37
C ASN A 452 -20.53 -19.28 14.04
N GLY A 453 -20.53 -18.37 15.03
CA GLY A 453 -19.34 -17.99 15.79
C GLY A 453 -18.50 -16.85 15.20
N HIS A 454 -18.97 -16.17 14.15
CA HIS A 454 -18.25 -15.04 13.54
C HIS A 454 -18.67 -13.69 14.15
N LYS A 455 -17.77 -12.69 14.09
CA LYS A 455 -18.05 -11.31 14.50
C LYS A 455 -19.01 -10.63 13.51
N HIS A 456 -19.70 -9.61 13.99
CA HIS A 456 -20.47 -8.69 13.13
C HIS A 456 -19.61 -7.51 12.70
N SER A 457 -19.67 -7.16 11.41
CA SER A 457 -19.16 -5.89 10.90
C SER A 457 -20.20 -4.79 11.16
N PRO A 458 -19.94 -3.83 12.07
CA PRO A 458 -20.92 -2.80 12.40
C PRO A 458 -21.07 -1.79 11.27
N ASN A 459 -22.30 -1.35 11.04
CA ASN A 459 -22.62 -0.42 9.96
C ASN A 459 -23.20 0.91 10.44
N ASP A 460 -23.94 0.90 11.54
CA ASP A 460 -24.66 2.06 12.05
C ASP A 460 -24.76 1.96 13.57
N ILE A 461 -24.71 3.10 14.26
CA ILE A 461 -24.78 3.17 15.72
C ILE A 461 -25.93 4.08 16.10
N GLU A 462 -26.83 3.58 16.94
CA GLU A 462 -27.87 4.41 17.54
C GLU A 462 -27.72 4.41 19.06
N ILE A 463 -27.77 5.61 19.64
CA ILE A 463 -27.74 5.79 21.09
C ILE A 463 -29.19 5.90 21.57
N GLY A 464 -29.55 5.07 22.54
CA GLY A 464 -30.90 5.04 23.09
C GLY A 464 -31.29 6.34 23.83
N PRO A 465 -32.59 6.50 24.15
CA PRO A 465 -33.08 7.68 24.86
C PRO A 465 -32.56 7.78 26.31
N ASN A 466 -32.04 6.70 26.89
CA ASN A 466 -31.40 6.68 28.21
C ASN A 466 -29.89 6.95 28.13
N GLY A 467 -29.43 7.41 26.96
CA GLY A 467 -28.09 7.10 26.45
C GLY A 467 -27.96 5.60 26.22
#